data_AF-A0A925CAI8-F1
#
_entry.id   AF-A0A925CAI8-F1
#
_cell.length_a   1.000
_cell.length_b   1.000
_cell.length_c   1.000
_cell.angle_alpha   90.00
_cell.angle_beta   90.00
_cell.angle_gamma   90.00
#
_symmetry.space_group_name_H-M   'P 1'
#
loop_
_entity.id
_entity.type
_entity.pdbx_description
1 polymer ?
#
loop_
_entity_poly.entity_id
_entity_poly.type
_entity_poly.pdbx_seq_one_letter_code
_entity_poly.pdbx_strand_id
1 'polypeptide(L)'
;MDRTTLLRQLVLAVLRFAAVVFVLLALYSLAAVINVLLHLIEIDPAFRWMNFVQQQGAGRALWFIANLAAAALIWKYSGRLALWIVPRLSAECLRCGHRLEPGNGGVCPECGSRG
;
A
#
# COMPACT_ATOMS: atom_id res chain seq x y z
N MET A 1 -14.32 22.58 -7.53
CA MET A 1 -13.86 21.30 -6.96
C MET A 1 -12.90 21.63 -5.83
N ASP A 2 -13.19 21.17 -4.61
CA ASP A 2 -12.42 21.52 -3.40
C ASP A 2 -10.98 20.96 -3.48
N ARG A 3 -9.96 21.78 -3.16
CA ARG A 3 -8.53 21.43 -3.25
C ARG A 3 -8.21 20.17 -2.43
N THR A 4 -8.90 19.97 -1.31
CA THR A 4 -8.75 18.79 -0.44
C THR A 4 -9.24 17.51 -1.11
N THR A 5 -10.24 17.61 -1.99
CA THR A 5 -10.80 16.47 -2.74
C THR A 5 -9.86 16.05 -3.86
N LEU A 6 -9.25 17.00 -4.58
CA LEU A 6 -8.21 16.72 -5.56
C LEU A 6 -6.99 16.03 -4.94
N LEU A 7 -6.54 16.51 -3.78
CA LEU A 7 -5.39 15.92 -3.07
C LEU A 7 -5.65 14.47 -2.67
N ARG A 8 -6.85 14.16 -2.17
CA ARG A 8 -7.27 12.80 -1.81
C ARG A 8 -7.32 11.86 -3.01
N GLN A 9 -7.86 12.32 -4.13
CA GLN A 9 -7.88 11.53 -5.35
C GLN A 9 -6.46 11.24 -5.85
N LEU A 10 -5.57 12.22 -5.76
CA LEU A 10 -4.15 12.04 -6.11
C LEU A 10 -3.46 11.04 -5.17
N VAL A 11 -3.65 11.15 -3.85
CA VAL A 11 -3.09 10.18 -2.89
C VAL A 11 -3.64 8.77 -3.12
N LEU A 12 -4.94 8.62 -3.37
CA LEU A 12 -5.54 7.33 -3.73
C LEU A 12 -4.96 6.76 -5.02
N ALA A 13 -4.75 7.59 -6.04
CA ALA A 13 -4.15 7.17 -7.29
C ALA A 13 -2.70 6.70 -7.09
N VAL A 14 -1.90 7.43 -6.31
CA VAL A 14 -0.53 7.06 -5.95
C VAL A 14 -0.48 5.74 -5.18
N LEU A 15 -1.36 5.55 -4.18
CA LEU A 15 -1.43 4.30 -3.42
C LEU A 15 -1.81 3.11 -4.30
N ARG A 16 -2.76 3.29 -5.22
CA ARG A 16 -3.14 2.25 -6.19
C ARG A 16 -2.01 1.95 -7.17
N PHE A 17 -1.31 2.97 -7.64
CA PHE A 17 -0.13 2.80 -8.49
C PHE A 17 0.97 2.03 -7.77
N ALA A 18 1.23 2.34 -6.50
CA ALA A 18 2.18 1.60 -5.67
C ALA A 18 1.79 0.11 -5.57
N ALA A 19 0.51 -0.21 -5.34
CA ALA A 19 0.04 -1.59 -5.33
C ALA A 19 0.32 -2.31 -6.67
N VAL A 20 0.09 -1.65 -7.81
CA VAL A 20 0.42 -2.21 -9.14
C VAL A 20 1.92 -2.49 -9.27
N VAL A 21 2.78 -1.58 -8.80
CA VAL A 21 4.24 -1.80 -8.81
C VAL A 21 4.61 -3.04 -7.98
N PHE A 22 4.04 -3.21 -6.79
CA PHE A 22 4.27 -4.41 -5.98
C PHE A 22 3.78 -5.70 -6.65
N VAL A 23 2.68 -5.64 -7.43
CA VAL A 23 2.25 -6.78 -8.27
C VAL A 23 3.29 -7.11 -9.34
N LEU A 24 3.82 -6.10 -10.03
CA LEU A 24 4.87 -6.32 -11.04
C LEU A 24 6.13 -6.93 -10.43
N LEU A 25 6.55 -6.46 -9.25
CA LEU A 25 7.67 -7.04 -8.52
C LEU A 25 7.40 -8.49 -8.09
N ALA A 26 6.18 -8.80 -7.68
CA ALA A 26 5.77 -10.17 -7.38
C ALA A 26 5.87 -11.06 -8.64
N LEU A 27 5.31 -10.63 -9.77
CA LEU A 27 5.39 -11.38 -11.03
C LEU A 27 6.83 -11.60 -11.50
N TYR A 28 7.69 -10.58 -11.36
CA TYR A 28 9.12 -10.72 -11.65
C TYR A 28 9.79 -11.77 -10.76
N SER A 29 9.51 -11.73 -9.45
CA SER A 29 10.03 -12.71 -8.49
C SER A 29 9.53 -14.12 -8.79
N LEU A 30 8.26 -14.26 -9.18
CA LEU A 30 7.67 -15.53 -9.61
C LEU A 30 8.37 -16.09 -10.85
N ALA A 31 8.63 -15.26 -11.86
CA ALA A 31 9.38 -15.68 -13.05
C ALA A 31 10.79 -16.18 -12.68
N ALA A 32 11.46 -15.50 -11.74
CA ALA A 32 12.76 -15.90 -11.24
C ALA A 32 12.73 -17.23 -10.46
N VAL A 33 11.62 -17.54 -9.77
CA VAL A 33 11.41 -18.85 -9.11
C VAL A 33 11.15 -19.94 -10.16
N ILE A 34 10.30 -19.67 -11.16
CA ILE A 34 10.01 -20.62 -12.24
C ILE A 34 11.28 -20.99 -13.00
N ASN A 35 12.14 -20.02 -13.31
CA ASN A 35 13.43 -20.30 -13.96
C ASN A 35 14.30 -21.24 -13.13
N VAL A 36 14.40 -21.05 -11.81
CA VAL A 36 15.14 -21.98 -10.94
C VAL A 36 14.49 -23.36 -10.96
N LEU A 37 13.16 -23.44 -10.85
CA LEU A 37 12.44 -24.72 -10.89
C LEU A 37 12.66 -25.49 -12.20
N LEU A 38 12.67 -24.80 -13.35
CA LEU A 38 12.97 -25.42 -14.64
C LEU A 38 14.38 -26.01 -14.67
N HIS A 39 15.38 -25.32 -14.12
CA HIS A 39 16.76 -25.83 -14.05
C HIS A 39 16.87 -27.06 -13.13
N LEU A 40 15.98 -27.24 -12.16
CA LEU A 40 15.98 -28.39 -11.27
C LEU A 40 15.41 -29.67 -11.90
N ILE A 41 14.70 -29.57 -13.03
CA ILE A 41 14.12 -30.73 -13.73
C ILE A 41 15.23 -31.63 -14.25
N GLU A 42 16.32 -31.03 -14.73
CA GLU A 42 17.50 -31.72 -15.28
C GLU A 42 18.41 -32.31 -14.20
N ILE A 43 18.20 -31.94 -12.93
CA ILE A 43 18.99 -32.43 -11.81
C ILE A 43 18.37 -33.69 -11.22
N ASP A 44 19.23 -34.62 -10.82
CA ASP A 44 18.87 -35.82 -10.07
C ASP A 44 17.96 -35.46 -8.86
N PRO A 45 16.80 -36.12 -8.71
CA PRO A 45 15.82 -35.82 -7.67
C PRO A 45 16.40 -35.83 -6.25
N ALA A 46 17.45 -36.61 -5.97
CA ALA A 46 18.08 -36.65 -4.66
C ALA A 46 18.73 -35.31 -4.24
N PHE A 47 19.12 -34.48 -5.21
CA PHE A 47 19.85 -33.23 -4.97
C PHE A 47 19.05 -31.95 -5.27
N ARG A 48 17.80 -32.07 -5.76
CA ARG A 48 16.98 -30.91 -6.18
C ARG A 48 16.77 -29.88 -5.08
N TRP A 49 16.49 -30.34 -3.86
CA TRP A 49 16.24 -29.45 -2.73
C TRP A 49 17.48 -28.66 -2.33
N MET A 50 18.65 -29.30 -2.27
CA MET A 50 19.91 -28.64 -1.94
C MET A 50 20.28 -27.58 -3.00
N ASN A 51 20.07 -27.89 -4.28
CA ASN A 51 20.29 -26.95 -5.38
C ASN A 51 19.28 -25.79 -5.39
N PHE A 52 18.01 -26.05 -5.06
CA PHE A 52 17.00 -24.98 -4.91
C PHE A 52 17.40 -23.97 -3.83
N VAL A 53 17.87 -24.46 -2.69
CA VAL A 53 18.33 -23.63 -1.57
C VAL A 53 19.60 -22.87 -1.95
N GLN A 54 20.59 -23.54 -2.56
CA GLN A 54 21.84 -22.90 -3.02
C GLN A 54 21.59 -21.81 -4.07
N GLN A 55 20.66 -22.02 -5.01
CA GLN A 55 20.30 -21.03 -6.03
C GLN A 55 19.38 -19.90 -5.52
N GLN A 56 19.23 -19.76 -4.21
CA GLN A 56 18.37 -18.76 -3.57
C GLN A 56 16.89 -18.87 -3.96
N GLY A 57 16.43 -20.04 -4.42
CA GLY A 57 15.05 -20.27 -4.81
C GLY A 57 14.06 -19.98 -3.68
N ALA A 58 14.41 -20.38 -2.45
CA ALA A 58 13.64 -20.09 -1.23
C ALA A 58 13.55 -18.57 -0.94
N GLY A 59 14.67 -17.85 -1.10
CA GLY A 59 14.70 -16.39 -0.93
C GLY A 59 13.82 -15.67 -1.96
N ARG A 60 13.84 -16.11 -3.22
CA ARG A 60 12.99 -15.56 -4.29
C ARG A 60 11.51 -15.83 -4.06
N ALA A 61 11.17 -17.03 -3.56
CA ALA A 61 9.80 -17.37 -3.19
C ALA A 61 9.27 -16.51 -2.02
N LEU A 62 10.11 -16.27 -1.01
CA LEU A 62 9.77 -15.35 0.09
C LEU A 62 9.55 -13.91 -0.42
N TRP A 63 10.40 -13.43 -1.32
CA TRP A 63 10.23 -12.12 -1.95
C TRP A 63 8.96 -12.02 -2.77
N PHE A 64 8.58 -13.07 -3.51
CA PHE A 64 7.30 -13.14 -4.21
C PHE A 64 6.12 -12.98 -3.22
N ILE A 65 6.10 -13.77 -2.15
CA ILE A 65 5.03 -13.73 -1.15
C ILE A 65 4.96 -12.35 -0.48
N ALA A 66 6.10 -11.76 -0.11
CA ALA A 66 6.17 -10.46 0.52
C ALA A 66 5.62 -9.34 -0.38
N ASN A 67 6.03 -9.30 -1.65
CA ASN A 67 5.55 -8.31 -2.61
C ASN A 67 4.05 -8.47 -2.90
N LEU A 68 3.57 -9.71 -3.05
CA LEU A 68 2.15 -9.98 -3.27
C LEU A 68 1.30 -9.59 -2.06
N ALA A 69 1.76 -9.89 -0.85
CA ALA A 69 1.10 -9.49 0.39
C ALA A 69 1.06 -7.96 0.52
N ALA A 70 2.16 -7.26 0.23
CA ALA A 70 2.23 -5.80 0.23
C ALA A 70 1.23 -5.20 -0.76
N ALA A 71 1.18 -5.70 -2.01
CA ALA A 71 0.20 -5.27 -3.00
C ALA A 71 -1.24 -5.42 -2.51
N ALA A 72 -1.58 -6.61 -1.97
CA ALA A 72 -2.91 -6.90 -1.47
C ALA A 72 -3.31 -6.00 -0.29
N LEU A 73 -2.39 -5.77 0.65
CA LEU A 73 -2.61 -4.88 1.79
C LEU A 73 -2.80 -3.43 1.35
N ILE A 74 -1.93 -2.92 0.48
CA ILE A 74 -2.05 -1.54 -0.04
C ILE A 74 -3.38 -1.37 -0.77
N TRP A 75 -3.78 -2.33 -1.60
CA TRP A 75 -5.06 -2.26 -2.31
C TRP A 75 -6.25 -2.25 -1.34
N LYS A 76 -6.28 -3.21 -0.40
CA LYS A 76 -7.34 -3.37 0.60
C LYS A 76 -7.48 -2.16 1.53
N TYR A 77 -6.35 -1.57 1.94
CA TYR A 77 -6.32 -0.47 2.91
C TYR A 77 -6.12 0.91 2.27
N SER A 78 -6.06 1.01 0.94
CA SER A 78 -5.83 2.26 0.19
C SER A 78 -6.75 3.40 0.63
N GLY A 79 -8.04 3.12 0.85
CA GLY A 79 -9.01 4.09 1.35
C GLY A 79 -8.70 4.58 2.77
N ARG A 80 -8.35 3.68 3.69
CA ARG A 80 -7.98 4.04 5.07
C ARG A 80 -6.65 4.79 5.12
N LEU A 81 -5.67 4.36 4.33
CA LEU A 81 -4.38 5.03 4.18
C LEU A 81 -4.54 6.44 3.63
N ALA A 82 -5.37 6.65 2.60
CA ALA A 82 -5.63 7.97 2.06
C ALA A 82 -6.35 8.89 3.08
N LEU A 83 -7.25 8.35 3.90
CA LEU A 83 -7.88 9.09 4.99
C LEU A 83 -6.90 9.45 6.11
N TRP A 84 -5.93 8.59 6.39
CA TRP A 84 -4.89 8.85 7.39
C TRP A 84 -3.86 9.88 6.91
N ILE A 85 -3.47 9.82 5.63
CA ILE A 85 -2.53 10.78 5.01
C ILE A 85 -3.17 12.15 4.82
N VAL A 86 -4.45 12.19 4.42
CA VAL A 86 -5.21 13.43 4.20
C VAL A 86 -6.48 13.40 5.05
N PRO A 87 -6.35 13.60 6.38
CA PRO A 87 -7.51 13.66 7.27
C PRO A 87 -8.42 14.80 6.85
N ARG A 88 -9.74 14.58 6.91
CA ARG A 88 -10.70 15.65 6.64
C ARG A 88 -10.67 16.53 7.88
N LEU A 89 -10.17 17.75 7.75
CA LEU A 89 -10.36 18.83 8.73
C LEU A 89 -11.80 19.35 8.63
N SER A 90 -12.80 18.46 8.74
CA SER A 90 -14.17 18.87 9.02
C SER A 90 -14.47 18.45 10.45
N ALA A 91 -13.82 19.14 11.39
CA ALA A 91 -14.34 19.18 12.74
C ALA A 91 -15.58 20.09 12.65
N GLU A 92 -16.77 19.53 12.76
CA GLU A 92 -17.91 20.39 13.09
C GLU A 92 -17.71 20.86 14.53
N CYS A 93 -17.96 22.13 14.79
CA CYS A 93 -17.92 22.65 16.14
C CYS A 93 -19.00 21.95 16.96
N LEU A 94 -18.60 21.21 18.00
CA LEU A 94 -19.52 20.46 18.87
C LEU A 94 -20.58 21.34 19.56
N ARG A 95 -20.34 22.66 19.63
CA ARG A 95 -21.21 23.62 20.31
C ARG A 95 -22.27 24.24 19.41
N CYS A 96 -21.93 24.59 18.17
CA CYS A 96 -22.85 25.29 17.26
C CYS A 96 -23.09 24.56 15.94
N GLY A 97 -22.45 23.42 15.69
CA GLY A 97 -22.54 22.68 14.43
C GLY A 97 -21.85 23.36 13.26
N HIS A 98 -21.21 24.52 13.47
CA HIS A 98 -20.51 25.24 12.41
C HIS A 98 -19.33 24.42 11.89
N ARG A 99 -19.21 24.31 10.58
CA ARG A 99 -18.15 23.54 9.94
C ARG A 99 -16.82 24.26 10.09
N LEU A 100 -15.87 23.69 10.83
CA LEU A 100 -14.56 24.31 11.01
C LEU A 100 -13.73 24.11 9.75
N GLU A 101 -13.28 25.22 9.18
CA GLU A 101 -12.28 25.20 8.12
C GLU A 101 -10.88 25.02 8.71
N PRO A 102 -9.99 24.30 8.01
CA PRO A 102 -8.62 24.04 8.47
C PRO A 102 -7.77 25.30 8.72
N GLY A 103 -8.19 26.46 8.20
CA GLY A 103 -7.50 27.74 8.40
C GLY A 103 -7.75 28.40 9.77
N ASN A 104 -8.73 27.94 10.54
CA ASN A 104 -9.15 28.64 11.77
C ASN A 104 -8.38 28.22 13.04
N GLY A 105 -7.29 27.46 12.90
CA GLY A 105 -6.42 27.09 14.02
C GLY A 105 -7.11 26.29 15.14
N GLY A 106 -8.20 25.57 14.82
CA GLY A 106 -9.00 24.83 15.80
C GLY A 106 -9.97 25.69 16.63
N VAL A 107 -10.14 26.98 16.31
CA VAL A 107 -11.11 27.88 16.97
C VAL A 107 -12.31 28.08 16.06
N CYS A 108 -13.53 27.93 16.59
CA CYS A 108 -14.74 28.21 15.84
C CYS A 108 -14.91 29.71 15.61
N PRO A 109 -15.06 30.19 14.35
CA PRO A 109 -15.23 31.62 14.07
C PRO A 109 -16.55 32.16 14.62
N GLU A 110 -17.61 31.35 14.68
CA GLU A 110 -18.90 31.80 15.20
C GLU A 110 -19.01 31.84 16.72
N CYS A 111 -18.48 30.85 17.44
CA CYS A 111 -18.68 30.74 18.89
C CYS A 111 -17.39 30.81 19.70
N GLY A 112 -16.23 30.95 19.07
CA GLY A 112 -14.91 31.05 19.73
C GLY A 112 -14.46 29.80 20.48
N SER A 113 -15.21 28.70 20.43
CA SER A 113 -14.83 27.46 21.11
C SER A 113 -13.64 26.79 20.41
N ARG A 114 -12.74 26.21 21.20
CA ARG A 114 -11.65 25.36 20.70
C ARG A 114 -12.18 23.93 20.56
N GLY A 115 -12.03 23.37 19.35
CA GLY A 115 -12.37 21.97 19.04
C GLY A 115 -11.27 21.01 19.43
#